data_AF-A0A971WEN6-F1
#
_entry.id   AF-A0A971WEN6-F1
#
_cell.length_a   1.000
_cell.length_b   1.000
_cell.length_c   1.000
_cell.angle_alpha   90.00
_cell.angle_beta   90.00
_cell.angle_gamma   90.00
#
_symmetry.space_group_name_H-M   'P 1'
#
loop_
_entity.id
_entity.type
_entity.pdbx_description
1 polymer ?
#
loop_
_entity_poly.entity_id
_entity_poly.type
_entity_poly.pdbx_seq_one_letter_code
_entity_poly.pdbx_strand_id
1 'polypeptide(L)'
;MDDIKGASWYKATDTGRLMTVSAVAYFFANELRKELNMPVGILNASLGGSSIYTWLSRDAIDSTPAVKDYLDSAGRYITQSQWGSTKPNPYADITANFNKKINPLRHFEPDGMIWYQGESDIAAPHGAYTDAMNLMQKSYSGLFGYEGSQMPFVFTQLASYKYGKELAHFDLVGNFNIELGEIQAQNPTARAMTTIYDVSLEYDTKKIDKDMSAVGAIHPMVKKPVGDKMAFAALGLVYGKRTSYSAPLMSSATVNDDSILVKFSNIGDGLAVKPTGFTVAMPNNESPPLYGFSIAGANGIYVEAKAEIVAPNTVRVWSDGVKAPRSATYAYSQVNNYSNLFATEDGDFTLGVSAFVTRRLDGAKYVQDKYWTTCELDQVWRALGDPLYFPAFKANTRNAWVSYSTVEKSAGTASLKVDYVIAAGKNKSFAFGPELTYRKDLIPTAFPCINQDYSMNAMVSFQVKNTSGRSVMLDEMRFYTNAITWFSPLKAGGGSTGVAIPADGQWHTVSLDLSSLCLYGNMDSFKASGGMLKNVFDIELRFSDNAATKGDSGTIFVDDFQFAPKGQQDRDFVMYNITLVFEMMFKVFAGMLGWVVK
;
A
#
# COMPACT_ATOMS: atom_id res chain seq x y z
N MET A 1 39.75 -9.76 -20.94
CA MET A 1 39.56 -8.82 -19.82
C MET A 1 40.79 -7.93 -19.59
N ASP A 2 41.99 -8.33 -20.00
CA ASP A 2 43.20 -7.48 -19.93
C ASP A 2 43.06 -6.17 -20.73
N ASP A 3 42.11 -6.15 -21.66
CA ASP A 3 41.66 -5.06 -22.50
C ASP A 3 40.74 -4.03 -21.80
N ILE A 4 40.18 -4.37 -20.62
CA ILE A 4 39.38 -3.45 -19.80
C ILE A 4 40.10 -3.20 -18.48
N LYS A 5 40.72 -2.02 -18.36
CA LYS A 5 41.48 -1.62 -17.18
C LYS A 5 40.62 -1.72 -15.90
N GLY A 6 41.02 -2.61 -14.99
CA GLY A 6 40.38 -2.80 -13.69
C GLY A 6 39.21 -3.80 -13.70
N ALA A 7 38.88 -4.43 -14.83
CA ALA A 7 37.93 -5.54 -14.88
C ALA A 7 38.63 -6.88 -14.60
N SER A 8 37.90 -7.81 -14.00
CA SER A 8 38.43 -9.10 -13.56
C SER A 8 37.30 -10.03 -13.16
N TRP A 9 37.46 -11.32 -13.44
CA TRP A 9 36.56 -12.36 -12.96
C TRP A 9 36.95 -12.81 -11.56
N TYR A 10 35.95 -12.99 -10.70
CA TYR A 10 36.13 -13.53 -9.35
C TYR A 10 35.18 -14.71 -9.15
N LYS A 11 35.64 -15.70 -8.40
CA LYS A 11 34.74 -16.77 -7.93
C LYS A 11 33.84 -16.20 -6.84
N ALA A 12 32.60 -16.65 -6.78
CA ALA A 12 31.67 -16.32 -5.70
C ALA A 12 32.20 -16.70 -4.29
N THR A 13 33.18 -17.60 -4.21
CA THR A 13 33.85 -17.99 -2.96
C THR A 13 34.86 -16.96 -2.46
N ASP A 14 35.23 -15.95 -3.25
CA ASP A 14 36.04 -14.82 -2.80
C ASP A 14 35.13 -13.81 -2.08
N THR A 15 34.92 -14.05 -0.79
CA THR A 15 33.99 -13.27 0.04
C THR A 15 34.39 -11.80 0.16
N GLY A 16 35.69 -11.49 0.10
CA GLY A 16 36.19 -10.12 0.13
C GLY A 16 35.77 -9.31 -1.11
N ARG A 17 35.92 -9.92 -2.29
CA ARG A 17 35.46 -9.31 -3.56
C ARG A 17 33.95 -9.30 -3.69
N LEU A 18 33.27 -10.33 -3.17
CA LEU A 18 31.82 -10.45 -3.24
C LEU A 18 31.09 -9.26 -2.60
N MET A 19 31.66 -8.65 -1.56
CA MET A 19 31.12 -7.44 -0.90
C MET A 19 31.00 -6.22 -1.83
N THR A 20 31.66 -6.23 -2.98
CA THR A 20 31.60 -5.16 -4.00
C THR A 20 30.61 -5.45 -5.13
N VAL A 21 29.94 -6.61 -5.09
CA VAL A 21 28.95 -7.04 -6.09
C VAL A 21 27.54 -6.73 -5.58
N SER A 22 26.63 -6.37 -6.49
CA SER A 22 25.22 -6.24 -6.15
C SER A 22 24.70 -7.55 -5.56
N ALA A 23 24.13 -7.50 -4.35
CA ALA A 23 23.54 -8.67 -3.71
C ALA A 23 22.40 -9.27 -4.56
N VAL A 24 21.59 -8.43 -5.21
CA VAL A 24 20.54 -8.89 -6.14
C VAL A 24 21.16 -9.69 -7.29
N ALA A 25 22.22 -9.16 -7.89
CA ALA A 25 22.92 -9.84 -8.98
C ALA A 25 23.53 -11.17 -8.52
N TYR A 26 24.17 -11.20 -7.34
CA TYR A 26 24.70 -12.44 -6.78
C TYR A 26 23.62 -13.52 -6.61
N PHE A 27 22.50 -13.18 -5.96
CA PHE A 27 21.42 -14.15 -5.74
C PHE A 27 20.77 -14.58 -7.06
N PHE A 28 20.61 -13.67 -8.02
CA PHE A 28 20.20 -13.99 -9.38
C PHE A 28 21.10 -15.04 -10.04
N ALA A 29 22.42 -14.82 -10.07
CA ALA A 29 23.36 -15.78 -10.66
C ALA A 29 23.36 -17.11 -9.91
N ASN A 30 23.33 -17.06 -8.58
CA ASN A 30 23.35 -18.25 -7.76
C ASN A 30 22.12 -19.13 -8.01
N GLU A 31 20.94 -18.52 -8.13
CA GLU A 31 19.72 -19.26 -8.43
C GLU A 31 19.71 -19.80 -9.85
N LEU A 32 20.05 -18.96 -10.84
CA LEU A 32 20.12 -19.37 -12.24
C LEU A 32 21.14 -20.51 -12.45
N ARG A 33 22.29 -20.47 -11.77
CA ARG A 33 23.31 -21.53 -11.80
C ARG A 33 22.77 -22.88 -11.33
N LYS A 34 21.92 -22.90 -10.29
CA LYS A 34 21.30 -24.14 -9.80
C LYS A 34 20.33 -24.71 -10.82
N GLU A 35 19.46 -23.86 -11.36
CA GLU A 35 18.39 -24.24 -12.29
C GLU A 35 18.92 -24.63 -13.69
N LEU A 36 20.03 -24.04 -14.12
CA LEU A 36 20.68 -24.39 -15.38
C LEU A 36 21.72 -25.51 -15.24
N ASN A 37 22.20 -25.77 -14.02
CA ASN A 37 23.34 -26.65 -13.75
C ASN A 37 24.60 -26.29 -14.57
N MET A 38 24.85 -24.98 -14.74
CA MET A 38 25.98 -24.43 -15.51
C MET A 38 26.61 -23.24 -14.79
N PRO A 39 27.90 -22.93 -15.02
CA PRO A 39 28.48 -21.67 -14.55
C PRO A 39 27.72 -20.46 -15.11
N VAL A 40 27.36 -19.52 -14.24
CA VAL A 40 26.75 -18.24 -14.62
C VAL A 40 27.72 -17.11 -14.29
N GLY A 41 28.08 -16.32 -15.30
CA GLY A 41 28.89 -15.11 -15.14
C GLY A 41 28.00 -13.86 -15.07
N ILE A 42 28.39 -12.88 -14.25
CA ILE A 42 27.72 -11.57 -14.20
C ILE A 42 28.74 -10.46 -14.42
N LEU A 43 28.41 -9.57 -15.34
CA LEU A 43 29.10 -8.29 -15.52
C LEU A 43 28.43 -7.25 -14.60
N ASN A 44 29.03 -6.98 -13.44
CA ASN A 44 28.45 -6.04 -12.47
C ASN A 44 28.79 -4.59 -12.83
N ALA A 45 27.82 -3.86 -13.38
CA ALA A 45 27.96 -2.44 -13.67
C ALA A 45 27.31 -1.51 -12.63
N SER A 46 26.57 -2.02 -11.63
CA SER A 46 25.64 -1.24 -10.79
C SER A 46 26.21 0.05 -10.17
N LEU A 47 25.38 1.10 -10.09
CA LEU A 47 25.65 2.33 -9.34
C LEU A 47 24.35 2.91 -8.74
N GLY A 48 24.26 2.91 -7.41
CA GLY A 48 23.11 3.45 -6.69
C GLY A 48 22.93 4.96 -6.88
N GLY A 49 21.68 5.42 -6.88
CA GLY A 49 21.32 6.84 -7.04
C GLY A 49 21.45 7.38 -8.47
N SER A 50 21.92 6.58 -9.43
CA SER A 50 22.03 7.01 -10.82
C SER A 50 20.66 7.11 -11.50
N SER A 51 20.51 8.10 -12.37
CA SER A 51 19.38 8.22 -13.30
C SER A 51 19.60 7.38 -14.56
N ILE A 52 18.52 6.89 -15.18
CA ILE A 52 18.54 6.10 -16.41
C ILE A 52 19.30 6.81 -17.55
N TYR A 53 19.19 8.14 -17.64
CA TYR A 53 19.81 8.92 -18.72
C TYR A 53 21.34 8.91 -18.68
N THR A 54 21.94 8.58 -17.53
CA THR A 54 23.39 8.40 -17.41
C THR A 54 23.88 7.13 -18.12
N TRP A 55 22.98 6.18 -18.38
CA TRP A 55 23.24 4.87 -18.98
C TRP A 55 22.95 4.83 -20.49
N LEU A 56 22.49 5.93 -21.08
CA LEU A 56 22.22 6.03 -22.51
C LEU A 56 23.44 6.59 -23.26
N SER A 57 23.72 6.08 -24.45
CA SER A 57 24.76 6.63 -25.31
C SER A 57 24.35 8.02 -25.82
N ARG A 58 25.34 8.85 -26.15
CA ARG A 58 25.10 10.18 -26.71
C ARG A 58 24.33 10.10 -28.03
N ASP A 59 24.78 9.22 -28.92
CA ASP A 59 24.18 9.05 -30.24
C ASP A 59 22.73 8.56 -30.13
N ALA A 60 22.43 7.68 -29.18
CA ALA A 60 21.07 7.21 -28.93
C ALA A 60 20.16 8.34 -28.44
N ILE A 61 20.63 9.19 -27.51
CA ILE A 61 19.90 10.36 -27.04
C ILE A 61 19.64 11.32 -28.22
N ASP A 62 20.69 11.70 -28.95
CA ASP A 62 20.60 12.71 -30.01
C ASP A 62 19.74 12.26 -31.20
N SER A 63 19.63 10.94 -31.43
CA SER A 63 18.78 10.36 -32.48
C SER A 63 17.33 10.09 -32.05
N THR A 64 16.97 10.40 -30.79
CA THR A 64 15.63 10.15 -30.24
C THR A 64 15.02 11.45 -29.71
N PRO A 65 14.26 12.19 -30.54
CA PRO A 65 13.71 13.50 -30.18
C PRO A 65 12.94 13.51 -28.85
N ALA A 66 12.07 12.52 -28.60
CA ALA A 66 11.31 12.46 -27.34
C ALA A 66 12.19 12.47 -26.08
N VAL A 67 13.31 11.72 -26.10
CA VAL A 67 14.26 11.67 -24.97
C VAL A 67 15.08 12.96 -24.89
N LYS A 68 15.59 13.44 -26.02
CA LYS A 68 16.40 14.66 -26.07
C LYS A 68 15.60 15.89 -25.65
N ASP A 69 14.40 16.06 -26.18
CA ASP A 69 13.53 17.21 -25.90
C ASP A 69 13.09 17.22 -24.43
N TYR A 70 12.80 16.05 -23.85
CA TYR A 70 12.57 15.94 -22.41
C TYR A 70 13.80 16.39 -21.62
N LEU A 71 14.99 15.86 -21.93
CA LEU A 71 16.24 16.24 -21.25
C LEU A 71 16.55 17.72 -21.38
N ASP A 72 16.33 18.32 -22.56
CA ASP A 72 16.47 19.76 -22.81
C ASP A 72 15.49 20.55 -21.92
N SER A 73 14.20 20.19 -21.93
CA SER A 73 13.15 20.87 -21.15
C SER A 73 13.37 20.76 -19.63
N ALA A 74 13.94 19.65 -19.17
CA ALA A 74 14.28 19.42 -17.78
C ALA A 74 15.61 20.09 -17.36
N GLY A 75 16.32 20.75 -18.29
CA GLY A 75 17.64 21.35 -18.04
C GLY A 75 18.74 20.33 -17.76
N ARG A 76 18.57 19.09 -18.24
CA ARG A 76 19.45 17.95 -17.99
C ARG A 76 20.33 17.59 -19.20
N TYR A 77 20.01 18.09 -20.38
CA TYR A 77 20.83 17.89 -21.57
C TYR A 77 22.10 18.73 -21.50
N ILE A 78 23.25 18.10 -21.75
CA ILE A 78 24.57 18.74 -21.72
C ILE A 78 25.10 18.81 -23.15
N THR A 79 25.34 20.01 -23.66
CA THR A 79 25.93 20.21 -24.99
C THR A 79 27.43 19.93 -24.98
N GLN A 80 28.02 19.74 -26.17
CA GLN A 80 29.46 19.52 -26.30
C GLN A 80 30.30 20.68 -25.72
N SER A 81 29.82 21.92 -25.81
CA SER A 81 30.53 23.09 -25.25
C SER A 81 30.53 23.13 -23.72
N GLN A 82 29.64 22.37 -23.07
CA GLN A 82 29.55 22.24 -21.62
C GLN A 82 30.36 21.05 -21.09
N TRP A 83 30.94 20.21 -21.97
CA TRP A 83 31.75 19.09 -21.50
C TRP A 83 33.05 19.56 -20.84
N GLY A 84 33.30 19.06 -19.62
CA GLY A 84 34.50 19.40 -18.86
C GLY A 84 34.43 20.73 -18.11
N SER A 85 33.34 21.49 -18.22
CA SER A 85 33.13 22.71 -17.42
C SER A 85 32.91 22.41 -15.93
N THR A 86 32.51 21.18 -15.61
CA THR A 86 32.33 20.67 -14.25
C THR A 86 32.84 19.22 -14.16
N LYS A 87 33.12 18.75 -12.94
CA LYS A 87 33.46 17.34 -12.72
C LYS A 87 32.25 16.47 -13.11
N PRO A 88 32.42 15.43 -13.95
CA PRO A 88 31.30 14.58 -14.36
C PRO A 88 30.61 13.96 -13.15
N ASN A 89 29.31 14.19 -13.03
CA ASN A 89 28.44 13.63 -12.02
C ASN A 89 27.87 12.29 -12.51
N PRO A 90 28.39 11.13 -12.05
CA PRO A 90 27.92 9.83 -12.51
C PRO A 90 26.49 9.50 -12.04
N TYR A 91 25.87 10.33 -11.21
CA TYR A 91 24.49 10.11 -10.76
C TYR A 91 23.46 10.80 -11.67
N ALA A 92 23.82 11.91 -12.32
CA ALA A 92 22.87 12.76 -13.04
C ALA A 92 23.27 13.11 -14.49
N ASP A 93 24.57 13.19 -14.80
CA ASP A 93 25.03 13.62 -16.12
C ASP A 93 24.75 12.56 -17.17
N ILE A 94 24.12 12.97 -18.27
CA ILE A 94 23.80 12.08 -19.40
C ILE A 94 25.06 11.35 -19.89
N THR A 95 24.90 10.09 -20.27
CA THR A 95 25.96 9.26 -20.88
C THR A 95 27.15 8.90 -19.95
N ALA A 96 27.24 9.44 -18.73
CA ALA A 96 28.38 9.23 -17.85
C ALA A 96 28.63 7.75 -17.52
N ASN A 97 27.61 6.98 -17.17
CA ASN A 97 27.73 5.56 -16.86
C ASN A 97 27.80 4.69 -18.12
N PHE A 98 27.12 5.08 -19.20
CA PHE A 98 27.29 4.41 -20.49
C PHE A 98 28.77 4.36 -20.89
N ASN A 99 29.43 5.51 -20.92
CA ASN A 99 30.83 5.62 -21.31
C ASN A 99 31.79 4.92 -20.33
N LYS A 100 31.54 5.04 -19.02
CA LYS A 100 32.46 4.51 -18.00
C LYS A 100 32.30 3.02 -17.74
N LYS A 101 31.09 2.48 -17.90
CA LYS A 101 30.75 1.13 -17.41
C LYS A 101 30.21 0.20 -18.48
N ILE A 102 29.48 0.71 -19.48
CA ILE A 102 28.79 -0.13 -20.47
C ILE A 102 29.58 -0.26 -21.77
N ASN A 103 29.97 0.86 -22.38
CA ASN A 103 30.73 0.86 -23.63
C ASN A 103 32.06 0.09 -23.56
N PRO A 104 32.79 0.03 -22.42
CA PRO A 104 33.95 -0.86 -22.30
C PRO A 104 33.60 -2.34 -22.46
N LEU A 105 32.36 -2.74 -22.14
CA LEU A 105 31.88 -4.13 -22.20
C LEU A 105 31.40 -4.55 -23.60
N ARG A 106 31.41 -3.67 -24.60
CA ARG A 106 30.85 -3.90 -25.96
C ARG A 106 31.38 -5.12 -26.73
N HIS A 107 32.45 -5.75 -26.26
CA HIS A 107 33.03 -6.96 -26.85
C HIS A 107 32.63 -8.24 -26.10
N PHE A 108 31.75 -8.13 -25.11
CA PHE A 108 31.09 -9.26 -24.48
C PHE A 108 29.78 -9.59 -25.19
N GLU A 109 29.35 -10.83 -25.06
CA GLU A 109 28.09 -11.36 -25.61
C GLU A 109 27.20 -11.83 -24.45
N PRO A 110 26.62 -10.91 -23.65
CA PRO A 110 25.74 -11.29 -22.55
C PRO A 110 24.42 -11.86 -23.07
N ASP A 111 23.89 -12.90 -22.43
CA ASP A 111 22.57 -13.50 -22.75
C ASP A 111 21.37 -12.58 -22.42
N GLY A 112 21.60 -11.46 -21.73
CA GLY A 112 20.57 -10.51 -21.35
C GLY A 112 21.03 -9.53 -20.27
N MET A 113 20.09 -8.72 -19.77
CA MET A 113 20.34 -7.73 -18.73
C MET A 113 19.29 -7.85 -17.62
N ILE A 114 19.75 -7.76 -16.37
CA ILE A 114 18.88 -7.45 -15.23
C ILE A 114 18.96 -5.95 -14.89
N TRP A 115 17.82 -5.32 -14.63
CA TRP A 115 17.71 -3.89 -14.36
C TRP A 115 16.87 -3.60 -13.13
N TYR A 116 17.45 -2.88 -12.16
CA TYR A 116 16.74 -2.39 -10.98
C TYR A 116 17.19 -0.96 -10.74
N GLN A 117 16.37 -0.03 -11.24
CA GLN A 117 16.53 1.40 -11.08
C GLN A 117 15.19 2.07 -11.35
N GLY A 118 15.01 3.27 -10.82
CA GLY A 118 13.91 4.17 -11.17
C GLY A 118 13.71 5.25 -10.13
N GLU A 119 14.26 5.06 -8.92
CA GLU A 119 14.11 5.95 -7.77
C GLU A 119 14.52 7.39 -8.09
N SER A 120 15.60 7.58 -8.87
CA SER A 120 16.08 8.91 -9.28
C SER A 120 15.27 9.55 -10.42
N ASP A 121 14.39 8.80 -11.08
CA ASP A 121 13.59 9.26 -12.22
C ASP A 121 12.07 9.18 -11.96
N ILE A 122 11.65 8.76 -10.76
CA ILE A 122 10.25 8.50 -10.40
C ILE A 122 9.34 9.73 -10.53
N ALA A 123 9.91 10.93 -10.42
CA ALA A 123 9.20 12.20 -10.56
C ALA A 123 9.15 12.70 -12.02
N ALA A 124 9.74 11.98 -12.97
CA ALA A 124 9.65 12.34 -14.37
C ALA A 124 8.19 12.23 -14.86
N PRO A 125 7.79 13.06 -15.84
CA PRO A 125 6.49 12.91 -16.48
C PRO A 125 6.32 11.49 -17.03
N HIS A 126 5.11 10.97 -16.89
CA HIS A 126 4.76 9.64 -17.40
C HIS A 126 5.11 9.51 -18.88
N GLY A 127 5.77 8.40 -19.25
CA GLY A 127 6.26 8.13 -20.59
C GLY A 127 7.75 8.50 -20.80
N ALA A 128 8.30 9.45 -20.03
CA ALA A 128 9.72 9.80 -20.17
C ALA A 128 10.64 8.62 -19.78
N TYR A 129 10.28 7.86 -18.74
CA TYR A 129 11.03 6.67 -18.35
C TYR A 129 10.84 5.53 -19.35
N THR A 130 9.62 5.38 -19.88
CA THR A 130 9.29 4.46 -20.98
C THR A 130 10.17 4.69 -22.20
N ASP A 131 10.28 5.92 -22.67
CA ASP A 131 11.11 6.26 -23.83
C ASP A 131 12.60 5.97 -23.56
N ALA A 132 13.09 6.28 -22.36
CA ALA A 132 14.46 5.99 -21.96
C ALA A 132 14.75 4.48 -21.89
N MET A 133 13.84 3.67 -21.34
CA MET A 133 13.95 2.20 -21.27
C MET A 133 13.91 1.58 -22.67
N ASN A 134 13.00 2.05 -23.53
CA ASN A 134 12.91 1.63 -24.93
C ASN A 134 14.20 1.93 -25.69
N LEU A 135 14.74 3.15 -25.51
CA LEU A 135 16.00 3.56 -26.12
C LEU A 135 17.18 2.75 -25.59
N MET A 136 17.23 2.47 -24.30
CA MET A 136 18.27 1.64 -23.69
C MET A 136 18.29 0.25 -24.29
N GLN A 137 17.14 -0.45 -24.33
CA GLN A 137 17.07 -1.80 -24.90
C GLN A 137 17.47 -1.81 -26.36
N LYS A 138 16.98 -0.86 -27.16
CA LYS A 138 17.35 -0.74 -28.57
C LYS A 138 18.86 -0.51 -28.74
N SER A 139 19.43 0.44 -28.00
CA SER A 139 20.86 0.76 -28.09
C SER A 139 21.74 -0.41 -27.65
N TYR A 140 21.34 -1.13 -26.60
CA TYR A 140 22.12 -2.25 -26.07
C TYR A 140 21.99 -3.49 -26.96
N SER A 141 20.83 -3.68 -27.61
CA SER A 141 20.66 -4.73 -28.60
C SER A 141 21.68 -4.59 -29.74
N GLY A 142 21.86 -3.36 -30.26
CA GLY A 142 22.91 -3.10 -31.25
C GLY A 142 24.33 -3.25 -30.69
N LEU A 143 24.58 -2.79 -29.46
CA LEU A 143 25.92 -2.83 -28.85
C LEU A 143 26.41 -4.26 -28.58
N PHE A 144 25.51 -5.17 -28.20
CA PHE A 144 25.82 -6.53 -27.75
C PHE A 144 25.46 -7.61 -28.77
N GLY A 145 25.30 -7.26 -30.05
CA GLY A 145 25.17 -8.23 -31.14
C GLY A 145 23.78 -8.88 -31.28
N TYR A 146 22.73 -8.28 -30.75
CA TYR A 146 21.34 -8.72 -30.96
C TYR A 146 20.73 -8.13 -32.24
N GLU A 147 21.52 -7.99 -33.30
CA GLU A 147 21.05 -7.49 -34.59
C GLU A 147 19.94 -8.41 -35.13
N GLY A 148 18.79 -7.83 -35.50
CA GLY A 148 17.62 -8.59 -35.95
C GLY A 148 16.77 -9.20 -34.82
N SER A 149 17.16 -9.02 -33.56
CA SER A 149 16.35 -9.39 -32.38
C SER A 149 16.35 -8.25 -31.35
N GLN A 150 15.96 -8.53 -30.10
CA GLN A 150 16.04 -7.58 -29.00
C GLN A 150 16.71 -8.27 -27.81
N MET A 151 17.68 -7.59 -27.21
CA MET A 151 18.36 -8.08 -26.01
C MET A 151 17.33 -8.32 -24.89
N PRO A 152 17.32 -9.52 -24.26
CA PRO A 152 16.40 -9.82 -23.16
C PRO A 152 16.63 -8.92 -21.95
N PHE A 153 15.57 -8.24 -21.49
CA PHE A 153 15.58 -7.35 -20.33
C PHE A 153 14.66 -7.91 -19.24
N VAL A 154 15.25 -8.24 -18.09
CA VAL A 154 14.51 -8.56 -16.87
C VAL A 154 14.62 -7.38 -15.92
N PHE A 155 13.51 -6.84 -15.45
CA PHE A 155 13.53 -5.71 -14.51
C PHE A 155 12.53 -5.87 -13.40
N THR A 156 12.64 -5.05 -12.36
CA THR A 156 11.74 -5.13 -11.19
C THR A 156 11.11 -3.78 -10.87
N GLN A 157 9.92 -3.84 -10.28
CA GLN A 157 9.28 -2.69 -9.65
C GLN A 157 10.12 -2.11 -8.52
N LEU A 158 9.86 -0.85 -8.19
CA LEU A 158 10.51 -0.16 -7.09
C LEU A 158 10.01 -0.68 -5.74
N ALA A 159 10.91 -0.66 -4.75
CA ALA A 159 10.57 -0.98 -3.38
C ALA A 159 9.68 0.11 -2.77
N SER A 160 8.90 -0.30 -1.77
CA SER A 160 8.07 0.58 -0.96
C SER A 160 8.89 1.67 -0.29
N TYR A 161 8.64 2.92 -0.67
CA TYR A 161 9.32 4.09 -0.13
C TYR A 161 8.49 5.36 -0.32
N LYS A 162 8.62 6.29 0.64
CA LYS A 162 7.98 7.61 0.55
C LYS A 162 8.79 8.54 -0.34
N TYR A 163 8.26 8.86 -1.52
CA TYR A 163 8.80 9.91 -2.38
C TYR A 163 8.06 11.22 -2.16
N GLY A 164 8.81 12.30 -1.94
CA GLY A 164 8.27 13.63 -1.66
C GLY A 164 7.97 13.89 -0.17
N LYS A 165 7.79 15.16 0.18
CA LYS A 165 7.52 15.58 1.57
C LYS A 165 6.01 15.63 1.88
N GLU A 166 5.18 15.87 0.87
CA GLU A 166 3.74 16.08 1.01
C GLU A 166 2.91 14.80 0.81
N LEU A 167 1.72 14.76 1.41
CA LEU A 167 0.71 13.71 1.18
C LEU A 167 0.23 13.69 -0.28
N ALA A 168 0.37 14.77 -1.05
CA ALA A 168 -0.11 14.86 -2.43
C ALA A 168 0.63 13.95 -3.43
N HIS A 169 1.68 13.23 -3.01
CA HIS A 169 2.50 12.39 -3.88
C HIS A 169 2.28 10.88 -3.70
N PHE A 170 1.26 10.42 -2.97
CA PHE A 170 1.01 9.00 -2.68
C PHE A 170 0.92 8.07 -3.89
N ASP A 171 0.81 8.61 -5.08
CA ASP A 171 0.69 7.88 -6.32
C ASP A 171 2.03 7.67 -7.05
N LEU A 172 3.14 8.30 -6.64
CA LEU A 172 4.40 8.23 -7.42
C LEU A 172 4.91 6.81 -7.64
N VAL A 173 5.00 5.97 -6.59
CA VAL A 173 5.46 4.58 -6.73
C VAL A 173 4.43 3.74 -7.48
N GLY A 174 3.14 3.89 -7.18
CA GLY A 174 2.07 3.20 -7.89
C GLY A 174 2.11 3.51 -9.40
N ASN A 175 2.19 4.80 -9.75
CA ASN A 175 2.32 5.27 -11.13
C ASN A 175 3.57 4.75 -11.83
N PHE A 176 4.71 4.81 -11.17
CA PHE A 176 5.95 4.34 -11.75
C PHE A 176 5.95 2.83 -11.96
N ASN A 177 5.41 2.08 -10.99
CA ASN A 177 5.26 0.62 -11.10
C ASN A 177 4.24 0.21 -12.17
N ILE A 178 3.20 1.03 -12.41
CA ILE A 178 2.29 0.88 -13.56
C ILE A 178 3.05 1.09 -14.86
N GLU A 179 3.83 2.17 -14.96
CA GLU A 179 4.63 2.46 -16.15
C GLU A 179 5.63 1.33 -16.46
N LEU A 180 6.25 0.72 -15.44
CA LEU A 180 7.08 -0.47 -15.61
C LEU A 180 6.30 -1.67 -16.19
N GLY A 181 5.05 -1.86 -15.77
CA GLY A 181 4.16 -2.88 -16.35
C GLY A 181 3.83 -2.59 -17.82
N GLU A 182 3.56 -1.32 -18.16
CA GLU A 182 3.32 -0.88 -19.54
C GLU A 182 4.56 -1.06 -20.42
N ILE A 183 5.76 -0.76 -19.91
CA ILE A 183 7.04 -1.01 -20.58
C ILE A 183 7.20 -2.51 -20.86
N GLN A 184 6.82 -3.39 -19.93
CA GLN A 184 6.85 -4.83 -20.16
C GLN A 184 5.89 -5.23 -21.28
N ALA A 185 4.66 -4.71 -21.25
CA ALA A 185 3.61 -5.02 -22.23
C ALA A 185 3.94 -4.59 -23.67
N GLN A 186 4.80 -3.58 -23.85
CA GLN A 186 5.24 -3.13 -25.19
C GLN A 186 6.10 -4.16 -25.93
N ASN A 187 6.81 -5.04 -25.20
CA ASN A 187 7.66 -6.06 -25.82
C ASN A 187 7.78 -7.32 -24.94
N PRO A 188 6.69 -8.09 -24.76
CA PRO A 188 6.63 -9.20 -23.78
C PRO A 188 7.52 -10.38 -24.13
N THR A 189 8.00 -10.47 -25.39
CA THR A 189 8.92 -11.52 -25.86
C THR A 189 10.39 -11.19 -25.57
N ALA A 190 10.71 -9.93 -25.26
CA ALA A 190 12.06 -9.51 -24.90
C ALA A 190 12.13 -8.85 -23.51
N ARG A 191 11.01 -8.79 -22.77
CA ARG A 191 10.89 -8.14 -21.47
C ARG A 191 10.12 -8.98 -20.48
N ALA A 192 10.68 -9.09 -19.27
CA ALA A 192 9.97 -9.62 -18.11
C ALA A 192 10.11 -8.64 -16.94
N MET A 193 9.02 -8.45 -16.21
CA MET A 193 8.97 -7.59 -15.04
C MET A 193 8.63 -8.41 -13.80
N THR A 194 9.33 -8.18 -12.69
CA THR A 194 9.01 -8.78 -11.39
C THR A 194 8.45 -7.74 -10.42
N THR A 195 7.59 -8.19 -9.51
CA THR A 195 7.07 -7.39 -8.39
C THR A 195 7.84 -7.71 -7.10
N ILE A 196 7.96 -6.72 -6.21
CA ILE A 196 8.74 -6.85 -4.96
C ILE A 196 8.05 -6.24 -3.72
N TYR A 197 6.76 -5.92 -3.80
CA TYR A 197 6.01 -5.43 -2.63
C TYR A 197 5.88 -6.50 -1.53
N ASP A 198 6.14 -7.77 -1.82
CA ASP A 198 6.16 -8.88 -0.86
C ASP A 198 7.54 -9.13 -0.23
N VAL A 199 8.52 -8.30 -0.53
CA VAL A 199 9.84 -8.36 0.10
C VAL A 199 9.79 -7.65 1.45
N SER A 200 10.30 -8.31 2.50
CA SER A 200 10.36 -7.74 3.86
C SER A 200 11.01 -6.35 3.86
N LEU A 201 10.38 -5.43 4.58
CA LEU A 201 10.85 -4.06 4.79
C LEU A 201 11.89 -3.95 5.91
N GLU A 202 12.54 -5.06 6.28
CA GLU A 202 13.64 -5.07 7.25
C GLU A 202 14.79 -4.14 6.83
N TYR A 203 15.16 -3.24 7.74
CA TYR A 203 16.15 -2.18 7.53
C TYR A 203 17.26 -2.19 8.59
N ASP A 204 18.44 -1.70 8.22
CA ASP A 204 19.57 -1.53 9.13
C ASP A 204 19.38 -0.26 9.98
N THR A 205 18.86 -0.42 11.19
CA THR A 205 18.60 0.68 12.12
C THR A 205 19.86 1.46 12.51
N LYS A 206 21.07 0.92 12.30
CA LYS A 206 22.34 1.60 12.59
C LYS A 206 22.76 2.59 11.49
N LYS A 207 22.12 2.54 10.31
CA LYS A 207 22.31 3.48 9.20
C LYS A 207 21.19 4.52 9.11
N ILE A 208 20.40 4.66 10.17
CA ILE A 208 19.44 5.75 10.31
C ILE A 208 20.25 7.04 10.48
N ASP A 209 20.23 7.89 9.45
CA ASP A 209 20.87 9.19 9.52
C ASP A 209 20.23 10.06 10.61
N LYS A 210 21.01 10.94 11.24
CA LYS A 210 20.55 11.81 12.34
C LYS A 210 19.50 12.82 11.88
N ASP A 211 19.46 13.14 10.59
CA ASP A 211 18.38 13.88 9.94
C ASP A 211 17.37 12.90 9.35
N MET A 212 16.26 12.71 10.08
CA MET A 212 15.18 11.76 9.85
C MET A 212 14.38 11.96 8.53
N SER A 213 14.94 12.65 7.53
CA SER A 213 14.34 12.83 6.20
C SER A 213 14.69 11.72 5.20
N ALA A 214 15.69 10.86 5.51
CA ALA A 214 16.17 9.77 4.65
C ALA A 214 15.86 8.36 5.19
N VAL A 215 14.93 8.22 6.15
CA VAL A 215 14.62 6.93 6.80
C VAL A 215 13.40 6.29 6.15
N GLY A 216 13.64 5.31 5.28
CA GLY A 216 12.63 4.44 4.72
C GLY A 216 13.26 3.24 4.02
N ALA A 217 12.47 2.21 3.73
CA ALA A 217 12.92 0.99 3.07
C ALA A 217 13.25 1.18 1.56
N ILE A 218 13.79 2.35 1.14
CA ILE A 218 14.27 2.53 -0.25
C ILE A 218 15.40 1.53 -0.58
N HIS A 219 16.11 1.06 0.45
CA HIS A 219 17.12 0.02 0.35
C HIS A 219 16.83 -1.11 1.34
N PRO A 220 15.86 -2.02 1.06
CA PRO A 220 15.57 -3.13 1.96
C PRO A 220 16.80 -4.03 2.09
N MET A 221 17.09 -4.54 3.29
CA MET A 221 18.26 -5.43 3.51
C MET A 221 18.07 -6.79 2.82
N VAL A 222 16.82 -7.23 2.70
CA VAL A 222 16.46 -8.52 2.13
C VAL A 222 16.51 -8.45 0.60
N LYS A 223 17.65 -8.85 0.01
CA LYS A 223 17.89 -8.82 -1.45
C LYS A 223 17.71 -10.16 -2.16
N LYS A 224 17.76 -11.28 -1.43
CA LYS A 224 17.67 -12.62 -2.02
C LYS A 224 16.38 -12.82 -2.83
N PRO A 225 15.17 -12.53 -2.29
CA PRO A 225 13.94 -12.73 -3.05
C PRO A 225 13.86 -11.92 -4.34
N VAL A 226 14.47 -10.73 -4.39
CA VAL A 226 14.54 -9.91 -5.62
C VAL A 226 15.38 -10.62 -6.68
N GLY A 227 16.56 -11.12 -6.30
CA GLY A 227 17.43 -11.87 -7.21
C GLY A 227 16.80 -13.17 -7.69
N ASP A 228 16.17 -13.93 -6.78
CA ASP A 228 15.48 -15.18 -7.11
C ASP A 228 14.33 -14.94 -8.11
N LYS A 229 13.51 -13.90 -7.90
CA LYS A 229 12.40 -13.53 -8.82
C LYS A 229 12.92 -13.12 -10.19
N MET A 230 14.02 -12.37 -10.26
CA MET A 230 14.64 -12.04 -11.54
C MET A 230 15.20 -13.30 -12.25
N ALA A 231 15.74 -14.26 -11.50
CA ALA A 231 16.22 -15.52 -12.06
C ALA A 231 15.06 -16.37 -12.59
N PHE A 232 13.96 -16.44 -11.84
CA PHE A 232 12.68 -17.01 -12.29
C PHE A 232 12.24 -16.41 -13.63
N ALA A 233 12.28 -15.08 -13.75
CA ALA A 233 11.89 -14.39 -14.98
C ALA A 233 12.85 -14.68 -16.15
N ALA A 234 14.17 -14.70 -15.90
CA ALA A 234 15.17 -15.03 -16.91
C ALA A 234 15.06 -16.48 -17.41
N LEU A 235 14.71 -17.44 -16.54
CA LEU A 235 14.53 -18.84 -16.91
C LEU A 235 13.46 -19.02 -17.99
N GLY A 236 12.36 -18.27 -17.92
CA GLY A 236 11.36 -18.26 -18.98
C GLY A 236 11.77 -17.43 -20.18
N LEU A 237 12.18 -16.17 -19.97
CA LEU A 237 12.44 -15.22 -21.04
C LEU A 237 13.63 -15.61 -21.94
N VAL A 238 14.74 -16.06 -21.32
CA VAL A 238 16.01 -16.30 -22.03
C VAL A 238 16.18 -17.79 -22.36
N TYR A 239 15.81 -18.67 -21.42
CA TYR A 239 16.12 -20.10 -21.52
C TYR A 239 14.92 -20.97 -21.89
N GLY A 240 13.72 -20.40 -22.06
CA GLY A 240 12.51 -21.13 -22.46
C GLY A 240 12.09 -22.23 -21.48
N LYS A 241 12.55 -22.18 -20.22
CA LYS A 241 12.28 -23.21 -19.21
C LYS A 241 10.93 -23.02 -18.49
N ARG A 242 10.24 -21.90 -18.73
CA ARG A 242 8.94 -21.58 -18.13
C ARG A 242 8.03 -20.91 -19.14
N THR A 243 6.71 -21.06 -18.95
CA THR A 243 5.71 -20.42 -19.80
C THR A 243 5.18 -19.11 -19.19
N SER A 244 5.04 -19.06 -17.86
CA SER A 244 4.72 -17.84 -17.13
C SER A 244 5.95 -17.33 -16.36
N TYR A 245 6.52 -16.22 -16.82
CA TYR A 245 7.81 -15.72 -16.31
C TYR A 245 7.85 -14.21 -16.08
N SER A 246 6.72 -13.52 -16.27
CA SER A 246 6.58 -12.09 -15.97
C SER A 246 5.41 -11.89 -15.04
N ALA A 247 5.45 -10.83 -14.25
CA ALA A 247 4.36 -10.47 -13.35
C ALA A 247 3.03 -10.38 -14.11
N PRO A 248 1.92 -10.83 -13.51
CA PRO A 248 0.61 -10.66 -14.10
C PRO A 248 0.29 -9.19 -14.32
N LEU A 249 -0.27 -8.89 -15.48
CA LEU A 249 -0.74 -7.55 -15.84
C LEU A 249 -2.25 -7.54 -15.97
N MET A 250 -2.89 -6.42 -15.62
CA MET A 250 -4.29 -6.20 -15.94
C MET A 250 -4.46 -6.21 -17.48
N SER A 251 -5.35 -7.06 -17.99
CA SER A 251 -5.69 -7.16 -19.40
C SER A 251 -7.00 -6.45 -19.76
N SER A 252 -7.95 -6.39 -18.83
CA SER A 252 -9.19 -5.60 -18.99
C SER A 252 -9.86 -5.34 -17.64
N ALA A 253 -10.72 -4.31 -17.59
CA ALA A 253 -11.58 -4.02 -16.46
C ALA A 253 -12.97 -3.64 -16.96
N THR A 254 -14.01 -4.23 -16.38
CA THR A 254 -15.42 -4.01 -16.77
C THR A 254 -16.24 -3.66 -15.53
N VAL A 255 -16.96 -2.54 -15.57
CA VAL A 255 -17.93 -2.20 -14.53
C VAL A 255 -19.09 -3.18 -14.61
N ASN A 256 -19.45 -3.76 -13.47
CA ASN A 256 -20.55 -4.70 -13.31
C ASN A 256 -21.38 -4.26 -12.09
N ASP A 257 -22.44 -3.49 -12.36
CA ASP A 257 -23.32 -2.86 -11.37
C ASP A 257 -22.55 -2.06 -10.30
N ASP A 258 -22.46 -2.61 -9.08
CA ASP A 258 -21.81 -2.03 -7.91
C ASP A 258 -20.33 -2.44 -7.75
N SER A 259 -19.78 -3.15 -8.73
CA SER A 259 -18.43 -3.72 -8.70
C SER A 259 -17.67 -3.52 -10.02
N ILE A 260 -16.38 -3.86 -10.01
CA ILE A 260 -15.53 -3.91 -11.21
C ILE A 260 -14.93 -5.32 -11.31
N LEU A 261 -15.09 -5.95 -12.47
CA LEU A 261 -14.40 -7.20 -12.82
C LEU A 261 -13.09 -6.88 -13.52
N VAL A 262 -11.97 -7.27 -12.92
CA VAL A 262 -10.62 -7.05 -13.45
C VAL A 262 -10.05 -8.39 -13.91
N LYS A 263 -9.59 -8.45 -15.16
CA LYS A 263 -8.95 -9.63 -15.75
C LYS A 263 -7.44 -9.44 -15.86
N PHE A 264 -6.71 -10.55 -15.78
CA PHE A 264 -5.25 -10.58 -15.80
C PHE A 264 -4.71 -11.51 -16.89
N SER A 265 -3.50 -11.20 -17.37
CA SER A 265 -2.65 -12.08 -18.20
C SER A 265 -1.40 -12.51 -17.41
N ASN A 266 -0.62 -13.45 -17.95
CA ASN A 266 0.58 -14.03 -17.31
C ASN A 266 0.31 -14.66 -15.93
N ILE A 267 -0.82 -15.35 -15.80
CA ILE A 267 -1.28 -15.92 -14.53
C ILE A 267 -0.78 -17.35 -14.26
N GLY A 268 -0.02 -17.95 -15.17
CA GLY A 268 0.25 -19.39 -15.11
C GLY A 268 -1.08 -20.17 -15.11
N ASP A 269 -1.28 -20.99 -14.08
CA ASP A 269 -2.50 -21.78 -13.88
C ASP A 269 -3.68 -20.97 -13.33
N GLY A 270 -3.40 -19.82 -12.69
CA GLY A 270 -4.43 -19.09 -11.96
C GLY A 270 -3.89 -17.99 -11.05
N LEU A 271 -4.83 -17.22 -10.50
CA LEU A 271 -4.58 -16.28 -9.43
C LEU A 271 -4.87 -16.95 -8.09
N ALA A 272 -4.07 -16.62 -7.09
CA ALA A 272 -4.29 -17.03 -5.71
C ALA A 272 -3.91 -15.92 -4.74
N VAL A 273 -4.46 -16.02 -3.53
CA VAL A 273 -4.16 -15.10 -2.44
C VAL A 273 -3.00 -15.67 -1.61
N LYS A 274 -1.86 -14.98 -1.61
CA LYS A 274 -0.71 -15.37 -0.80
C LYS A 274 -0.92 -14.93 0.65
N PRO A 275 -0.81 -15.82 1.65
CA PRO A 275 -0.88 -15.41 3.04
C PRO A 275 0.14 -14.32 3.35
N THR A 276 -0.29 -13.26 4.03
CA THR A 276 0.64 -12.26 4.55
C THR A 276 1.18 -12.77 5.89
N GLY A 277 2.46 -12.52 6.19
CA GLY A 277 3.04 -12.89 7.49
C GLY A 277 2.53 -12.06 8.68
N PHE A 278 1.50 -11.24 8.47
CA PHE A 278 1.01 -10.21 9.41
C PHE A 278 -0.46 -10.37 9.77
N THR A 279 -1.16 -11.32 9.15
CA THR A 279 -2.55 -11.66 9.48
C THR A 279 -2.61 -12.68 10.60
N VAL A 280 -3.62 -12.56 11.47
CA VAL A 280 -3.93 -13.57 12.48
C VAL A 280 -4.01 -14.94 11.82
N ALA A 281 -3.29 -15.92 12.39
CA ALA A 281 -3.24 -17.27 11.85
C ALA A 281 -4.64 -17.87 11.73
N MET A 282 -5.01 -18.23 10.50
CA MET A 282 -6.32 -18.79 10.19
C MET A 282 -6.49 -20.19 10.79
N PRO A 283 -7.69 -20.54 11.29
CA PRO A 283 -8.07 -21.94 11.47
C PRO A 283 -7.94 -22.70 10.14
N ASN A 284 -7.62 -23.99 10.20
CA ASN A 284 -7.39 -24.81 9.00
C ASN A 284 -8.56 -24.71 7.99
N ASN A 285 -8.23 -24.52 6.70
CA ASN A 285 -9.10 -24.48 5.51
C ASN A 285 -9.78 -23.14 5.12
N GLU A 286 -9.54 -22.03 5.81
CA GLU A 286 -10.01 -20.72 5.32
C GLU A 286 -8.97 -20.04 4.40
N SER A 287 -9.42 -19.39 3.33
CA SER A 287 -8.55 -18.63 2.43
C SER A 287 -8.22 -17.25 3.03
N PRO A 288 -6.97 -16.76 2.91
CA PRO A 288 -6.66 -15.39 3.33
C PRO A 288 -7.45 -14.38 2.49
N PRO A 289 -7.87 -13.24 3.08
CA PRO A 289 -8.53 -12.16 2.34
C PRO A 289 -7.58 -11.49 1.37
N LEU A 290 -8.18 -10.95 0.32
CA LEU A 290 -7.48 -10.30 -0.77
C LEU A 290 -7.35 -8.79 -0.49
N TYR A 291 -6.12 -8.34 -0.28
CA TYR A 291 -5.80 -6.95 0.07
C TYR A 291 -5.18 -6.18 -1.09
N GLY A 292 -5.07 -4.87 -0.91
CA GLY A 292 -4.33 -3.98 -1.82
C GLY A 292 -5.19 -3.31 -2.88
N PHE A 293 -6.52 -3.47 -2.82
CA PHE A 293 -7.46 -2.85 -3.75
C PHE A 293 -8.06 -1.57 -3.18
N SER A 294 -8.27 -0.59 -4.07
CA SER A 294 -9.10 0.59 -3.79
C SER A 294 -10.05 0.85 -4.95
N ILE A 295 -11.19 1.49 -4.67
CA ILE A 295 -12.23 1.78 -5.66
C ILE A 295 -12.75 3.21 -5.51
N ALA A 296 -13.11 3.83 -6.63
CA ALA A 296 -13.63 5.19 -6.70
C ALA A 296 -14.86 5.27 -7.59
N GLY A 297 -15.80 6.12 -7.21
CA GLY A 297 -16.89 6.57 -8.08
C GLY A 297 -16.49 7.74 -8.96
N ALA A 298 -17.50 8.45 -9.50
CA ALA A 298 -17.28 9.61 -10.37
C ALA A 298 -16.62 10.81 -9.67
N ASN A 299 -16.62 10.85 -8.33
CA ASN A 299 -15.97 11.91 -7.54
C ASN A 299 -14.43 11.78 -7.50
N GLY A 300 -13.86 10.69 -8.03
CA GLY A 300 -12.42 10.47 -8.08
C GLY A 300 -11.74 10.24 -6.74
N ILE A 301 -12.50 10.05 -5.65
CA ILE A 301 -11.96 9.73 -4.33
C ILE A 301 -11.90 8.21 -4.21
N TYR A 302 -10.68 7.66 -4.18
CA TYR A 302 -10.48 6.23 -3.93
C TYR A 302 -10.67 5.93 -2.44
N VAL A 303 -11.30 4.82 -2.14
CA VAL A 303 -11.40 4.22 -0.79
C VAL A 303 -10.99 2.75 -0.86
N GLU A 304 -10.61 2.18 0.26
CA GLU A 304 -10.29 0.74 0.36
C GLU A 304 -11.47 -0.11 -0.13
N ALA A 305 -11.15 -1.18 -0.86
CA ALA A 305 -12.13 -2.02 -1.53
C ALA A 305 -12.00 -3.47 -1.08
N LYS A 306 -13.15 -4.14 -0.98
CA LYS A 306 -13.25 -5.59 -0.88
C LYS A 306 -12.96 -6.21 -2.25
N ALA A 307 -12.34 -7.38 -2.26
CA ALA A 307 -12.03 -8.10 -3.49
C ALA A 307 -12.10 -9.62 -3.32
N GLU A 308 -12.46 -10.32 -4.39
CA GLU A 308 -12.51 -11.79 -4.44
C GLU A 308 -12.10 -12.33 -5.82
N ILE A 309 -11.45 -13.48 -5.86
CA ILE A 309 -11.10 -14.18 -7.11
C ILE A 309 -12.34 -14.95 -7.57
N VAL A 310 -12.95 -14.56 -8.69
CA VAL A 310 -14.19 -15.15 -9.21
C VAL A 310 -13.97 -16.11 -10.38
N ALA A 311 -12.77 -16.12 -10.96
CA ALA A 311 -12.33 -17.07 -11.98
C ALA A 311 -10.78 -17.11 -11.97
N PRO A 312 -10.12 -18.11 -12.59
CA PRO A 312 -8.66 -18.25 -12.56
C PRO A 312 -7.89 -16.97 -12.92
N ASN A 313 -8.43 -16.13 -13.80
CA ASN A 313 -7.82 -14.87 -14.22
C ASN A 313 -8.63 -13.62 -13.88
N THR A 314 -9.68 -13.71 -13.05
CA THR A 314 -10.63 -12.60 -12.84
C THR A 314 -10.85 -12.32 -11.35
N VAL A 315 -10.73 -11.06 -10.97
CA VAL A 315 -11.03 -10.55 -9.62
C VAL A 315 -12.23 -9.61 -9.69
N ARG A 316 -13.17 -9.75 -8.76
CA ARG A 316 -14.24 -8.77 -8.52
C ARG A 316 -13.80 -7.82 -7.42
N VAL A 317 -13.99 -6.51 -7.62
CA VAL A 317 -13.61 -5.44 -6.68
C VAL A 317 -14.83 -4.55 -6.39
N TRP A 318 -15.14 -4.29 -5.13
CA TRP A 318 -16.29 -3.47 -4.72
C TRP A 318 -16.06 -2.76 -3.37
N SER A 319 -16.95 -1.82 -3.03
CA SER A 319 -17.01 -1.21 -1.69
C SER A 319 -18.46 -0.91 -1.36
N ASP A 320 -18.92 -1.26 -0.16
CA ASP A 320 -20.30 -1.00 0.24
C ASP A 320 -20.60 0.51 0.28
N GLY A 321 -19.57 1.35 0.44
CA GLY A 321 -19.64 2.81 0.38
C GLY A 321 -19.51 3.44 -1.02
N VAL A 322 -19.28 2.66 -2.08
CA VAL A 322 -19.15 3.14 -3.47
C VAL A 322 -20.10 2.39 -4.39
N LYS A 323 -21.36 2.83 -4.44
CA LYS A 323 -22.44 2.14 -5.18
C LYS A 323 -22.33 2.20 -6.71
N ALA A 324 -21.62 3.20 -7.25
CA ALA A 324 -21.47 3.41 -8.68
C ALA A 324 -19.97 3.55 -9.04
N PRO A 325 -19.22 2.45 -9.04
CA PRO A 325 -17.78 2.49 -9.26
C PRO A 325 -17.42 2.88 -10.70
N ARG A 326 -16.32 3.60 -10.85
CA ARG A 326 -15.77 4.09 -12.12
C ARG A 326 -14.33 3.68 -12.35
N SER A 327 -13.58 3.49 -11.27
CA SER A 327 -12.21 3.02 -11.33
C SER A 327 -11.82 2.23 -10.10
N ALA A 328 -10.91 1.29 -10.26
CA ALA A 328 -10.23 0.58 -9.19
C ALA A 328 -8.71 0.66 -9.37
N THR A 329 -7.98 0.49 -8.28
CA THR A 329 -6.52 0.32 -8.27
C THR A 329 -6.14 -0.95 -7.52
N TYR A 330 -4.93 -1.44 -7.79
CA TYR A 330 -4.27 -2.47 -7.00
C TYR A 330 -2.81 -2.09 -6.77
N ALA A 331 -2.28 -2.40 -5.58
CA ALA A 331 -0.86 -2.21 -5.23
C ALA A 331 -0.32 -0.79 -5.51
N TYR A 332 -1.18 0.22 -5.38
CA TYR A 332 -0.95 1.59 -5.86
C TYR A 332 -0.29 2.50 -4.81
N SER A 333 -0.21 2.06 -3.56
CA SER A 333 0.38 2.82 -2.45
C SER A 333 1.91 2.91 -2.56
N GLN A 334 2.47 4.06 -2.15
CA GLN A 334 3.92 4.25 -2.00
C GLN A 334 4.57 3.27 -1.00
N VAL A 335 3.82 2.84 0.01
CA VAL A 335 4.28 1.85 0.99
C VAL A 335 3.32 0.68 0.97
N ASN A 336 3.62 -0.26 0.10
CA ASN A 336 2.87 -1.48 -0.09
C ASN A 336 3.66 -2.68 0.43
N ASN A 337 3.13 -3.35 1.44
CA ASN A 337 3.67 -4.59 2.00
C ASN A 337 2.57 -5.59 2.41
N TYR A 338 1.34 -5.34 1.94
CA TYR A 338 0.16 -6.13 2.28
C TYR A 338 -0.61 -6.63 1.05
N SER A 339 -0.39 -6.04 -0.13
CA SER A 339 -0.97 -6.55 -1.37
C SER A 339 -0.54 -7.99 -1.59
N ASN A 340 -1.49 -8.87 -1.93
CA ASN A 340 -1.26 -10.30 -1.84
C ASN A 340 -1.90 -11.14 -2.95
N LEU A 341 -2.19 -10.53 -4.11
CA LEU A 341 -2.58 -11.25 -5.32
C LEU A 341 -1.35 -11.76 -6.07
N PHE A 342 -1.31 -13.07 -6.32
CA PHE A 342 -0.19 -13.75 -6.98
C PHE A 342 -0.69 -14.66 -8.10
N ALA A 343 0.15 -14.85 -9.12
CA ALA A 343 -0.01 -15.97 -10.03
C ALA A 343 0.48 -17.27 -9.40
N THR A 344 -0.01 -18.38 -9.95
CA THR A 344 0.41 -19.74 -9.56
C THR A 344 0.87 -20.54 -10.77
N GLU A 345 1.82 -21.45 -10.56
CA GLU A 345 2.26 -22.45 -11.54
C GLU A 345 2.58 -23.73 -10.76
N ASP A 346 2.04 -24.87 -11.20
CA ASP A 346 2.21 -26.19 -10.56
C ASP A 346 1.81 -26.22 -9.08
N GLY A 347 0.84 -25.38 -8.68
CA GLY A 347 0.35 -25.27 -7.30
C GLY A 347 1.17 -24.35 -6.39
N ASP A 348 2.28 -23.78 -6.88
CA ASP A 348 3.13 -22.86 -6.15
C ASP A 348 2.88 -21.39 -6.55
N PHE A 349 3.05 -20.46 -5.61
CA PHE A 349 3.05 -19.03 -5.90
C PHE A 349 4.27 -18.63 -6.73
N THR A 350 4.05 -17.79 -7.75
CA THR A 350 5.12 -17.26 -8.60
C THR A 350 5.38 -15.78 -8.33
N LEU A 351 4.91 -14.90 -9.21
CA LEU A 351 5.07 -13.44 -9.12
C LEU A 351 3.76 -12.79 -8.67
N GLY A 352 3.90 -11.71 -7.91
CA GLY A 352 2.76 -10.88 -7.52
C GLY A 352 2.24 -10.09 -8.72
N VAL A 353 0.95 -9.81 -8.74
CA VAL A 353 0.30 -8.99 -9.78
C VAL A 353 0.88 -7.58 -9.81
N SER A 354 1.10 -7.02 -10.99
CA SER A 354 1.57 -5.64 -11.14
C SER A 354 0.54 -4.63 -10.62
N ALA A 355 1.02 -3.51 -10.06
CA ALA A 355 0.18 -2.34 -9.81
C ALA A 355 -0.57 -1.92 -11.09
N PHE A 356 -1.82 -1.49 -10.92
CA PHE A 356 -2.66 -0.97 -12.00
C PHE A 356 -3.66 0.07 -11.50
N VAL A 357 -4.17 0.86 -12.43
CA VAL A 357 -5.40 1.66 -12.30
C VAL A 357 -6.28 1.34 -13.50
N THR A 358 -7.55 1.00 -13.27
CA THR A 358 -8.44 0.60 -14.37
C THR A 358 -8.79 1.78 -15.27
N ARG A 359 -8.89 2.98 -14.68
CA ARG A 359 -9.14 4.24 -15.40
C ARG A 359 -8.57 5.43 -14.61
N ARG A 360 -7.72 6.24 -15.24
CA ARG A 360 -7.31 7.52 -14.64
C ARG A 360 -8.50 8.50 -14.67
N LEU A 361 -8.86 9.03 -13.51
CA LEU A 361 -9.96 9.99 -13.34
C LEU A 361 -9.39 11.40 -13.15
N ASP A 362 -10.04 12.41 -13.73
CA ASP A 362 -9.63 13.80 -13.57
C ASP A 362 -9.77 14.23 -12.10
N GLY A 363 -8.73 14.86 -11.55
CA GLY A 363 -8.73 15.29 -10.15
C GLY A 363 -8.76 14.14 -9.15
N ALA A 364 -8.36 12.92 -9.56
CA ALA A 364 -8.28 11.75 -8.69
C ALA A 364 -7.51 12.05 -7.40
N LYS A 365 -8.05 11.57 -6.28
CA LYS A 365 -7.41 11.61 -4.97
C LYS A 365 -7.29 10.20 -4.43
N TYR A 366 -6.06 9.76 -4.29
CA TYR A 366 -5.73 8.46 -3.72
C TYR A 366 -5.65 8.59 -2.20
N VAL A 367 -6.35 7.71 -1.48
CA VAL A 367 -6.23 7.62 -0.03
C VAL A 367 -5.09 6.69 0.33
N GLN A 368 -4.47 6.95 1.48
CA GLN A 368 -3.59 5.98 2.11
C GLN A 368 -4.40 4.74 2.51
N ASP A 369 -3.80 3.56 2.31
CA ASP A 369 -4.34 2.28 2.78
C ASP A 369 -4.46 2.31 4.32
N LYS A 370 -5.60 1.81 4.82
CA LYS A 370 -5.95 1.89 6.24
C LYS A 370 -5.93 0.52 6.89
N TYR A 371 -4.93 -0.30 6.59
CA TYR A 371 -4.88 -1.74 6.86
C TYR A 371 -5.42 -2.27 8.21
N TRP A 372 -5.39 -1.47 9.28
CA TRP A 372 -6.02 -1.77 10.57
C TRP A 372 -7.55 -1.91 10.50
N THR A 373 -8.20 -1.36 9.46
CA THR A 373 -9.66 -1.35 9.24
C THR A 373 -10.27 -2.73 9.13
N THR A 374 -9.48 -3.69 8.64
CA THR A 374 -9.89 -5.09 8.53
C THR A 374 -10.04 -5.77 9.89
N CYS A 375 -9.35 -5.29 10.95
CA CYS A 375 -9.24 -5.98 12.24
C CYS A 375 -8.57 -7.38 12.18
N GLU A 376 -7.86 -7.66 11.09
CA GLU A 376 -7.26 -8.97 10.80
C GLU A 376 -5.74 -8.99 10.94
N LEU A 377 -5.12 -7.82 10.83
CA LEU A 377 -3.68 -7.67 11.01
C LEU A 377 -3.38 -7.62 12.49
N ASP A 378 -2.62 -8.59 13.01
CA ASP A 378 -2.20 -8.55 14.40
C ASP A 378 -1.05 -7.58 14.63
N GLN A 379 -0.27 -7.34 13.58
CA GLN A 379 0.88 -6.45 13.56
C GLN A 379 0.89 -5.52 12.34
N VAL A 380 1.44 -4.33 12.54
CA VAL A 380 1.73 -3.35 11.48
C VAL A 380 3.20 -3.01 11.49
N TRP A 381 3.78 -2.82 10.30
CA TRP A 381 5.17 -2.40 10.16
C TRP A 381 5.33 -0.93 10.59
N ARG A 382 6.45 -0.62 11.26
CA ARG A 382 6.80 0.72 11.72
C ARG A 382 8.25 1.06 11.36
N ALA A 383 8.44 2.28 10.84
CA ALA A 383 9.75 2.75 10.38
C ALA A 383 10.79 2.98 11.48
N LEU A 384 10.38 3.04 12.75
CA LEU A 384 11.22 3.48 13.85
C LEU A 384 11.17 2.49 15.02
N GLY A 385 12.31 1.89 15.30
CA GLY A 385 12.53 1.07 16.50
C GLY A 385 12.69 -0.42 16.21
N ASP A 386 13.28 -1.12 17.16
CA ASP A 386 13.24 -2.57 17.29
C ASP A 386 12.22 -2.88 18.42
N PRO A 387 11.20 -3.71 18.19
CA PRO A 387 10.89 -4.42 16.93
C PRO A 387 10.34 -3.51 15.82
N LEU A 388 10.57 -3.88 14.55
CA LEU A 388 10.03 -3.16 13.38
C LEU A 388 8.53 -3.37 13.16
N TYR A 389 7.92 -4.31 13.89
CA TYR A 389 6.51 -4.65 13.82
C TYR A 389 5.88 -4.44 15.20
N PHE A 390 4.74 -3.75 15.24
CA PHE A 390 4.01 -3.42 16.46
C PHE A 390 2.59 -3.99 16.39
N PRO A 391 1.94 -4.27 17.53
CA PRO A 391 0.52 -4.63 17.53
C PRO A 391 -0.32 -3.62 16.74
N ALA A 392 -1.23 -4.08 15.89
CA ALA A 392 -2.07 -3.18 15.09
C ALA A 392 -3.07 -2.37 15.94
N PHE A 393 -3.42 -2.87 17.11
CA PHE A 393 -4.33 -2.24 18.07
C PHE A 393 -3.75 -2.22 19.48
N LYS A 394 -4.20 -1.25 20.28
CA LYS A 394 -3.86 -1.08 21.69
C LYS A 394 -5.11 -0.83 22.53
N ALA A 395 -5.03 -1.22 23.81
CA ALA A 395 -5.91 -0.68 24.84
C ALA A 395 -5.39 0.70 25.28
N ASN A 396 -6.29 1.68 25.37
CA ASN A 396 -5.98 3.03 25.83
C ASN A 396 -6.26 3.23 27.33
N THR A 397 -6.95 2.28 27.95
CA THR A 397 -7.19 2.25 29.40
C THR A 397 -6.57 1.01 30.06
N ARG A 398 -6.21 1.12 31.33
CA ARG A 398 -5.58 0.02 32.10
C ARG A 398 -6.53 -1.14 32.44
N ASN A 399 -7.82 -0.94 32.22
CA ASN A 399 -8.89 -1.87 32.57
C ASN A 399 -9.47 -2.58 31.34
N ALA A 400 -8.78 -2.51 30.21
CA ALA A 400 -9.14 -3.19 28.98
C ALA A 400 -7.92 -3.89 28.36
N TRP A 401 -8.20 -4.93 27.59
CA TRP A 401 -7.22 -5.73 26.86
C TRP A 401 -7.75 -6.00 25.47
N VAL A 402 -6.83 -5.96 24.50
CA VAL A 402 -7.14 -6.19 23.09
C VAL A 402 -6.45 -7.48 22.65
N SER A 403 -7.21 -8.32 21.96
CA SER A 403 -6.77 -9.58 21.34
C SER A 403 -7.56 -9.81 20.05
N TYR A 404 -7.36 -10.95 19.39
CA TYR A 404 -8.06 -11.28 18.15
C TYR A 404 -8.88 -12.55 18.32
N SER A 405 -10.00 -12.62 17.61
CA SER A 405 -10.90 -13.78 17.59
C SER A 405 -11.10 -14.28 16.17
N THR A 406 -10.72 -15.54 15.92
CA THR A 406 -10.95 -16.21 14.63
C THR A 406 -12.30 -16.93 14.56
N VAL A 407 -13.02 -17.00 15.69
CA VAL A 407 -14.34 -17.65 15.83
C VAL A 407 -15.46 -16.63 15.73
N GLU A 408 -15.36 -15.56 16.53
CA GLU A 408 -16.33 -14.47 16.52
C GLU A 408 -15.82 -13.39 15.57
N LYS A 409 -16.30 -13.39 14.34
CA LYS A 409 -15.94 -12.40 13.30
C LYS A 409 -17.15 -12.08 12.42
N SER A 410 -17.17 -10.88 11.85
CA SER A 410 -18.20 -10.42 10.91
C SER A 410 -17.74 -10.53 9.46
N ALA A 411 -16.43 -10.39 9.22
CA ALA A 411 -15.78 -10.51 7.93
C ALA A 411 -14.37 -11.11 8.07
N GLY A 412 -13.74 -11.44 6.94
CA GLY A 412 -12.32 -11.77 6.89
C GLY A 412 -11.87 -12.92 7.79
N THR A 413 -10.66 -12.79 8.33
CA THR A 413 -9.97 -13.85 9.10
C THR A 413 -10.26 -13.83 10.59
N ALA A 414 -10.42 -12.63 11.16
CA ALA A 414 -10.56 -12.39 12.57
C ALA A 414 -11.27 -11.06 12.84
N SER A 415 -11.80 -10.92 14.04
CA SER A 415 -12.20 -9.62 14.59
C SER A 415 -11.32 -9.22 15.78
N LEU A 416 -11.42 -7.94 16.16
CA LEU A 416 -10.82 -7.43 17.38
C LEU A 416 -11.68 -7.81 18.58
N LYS A 417 -11.11 -8.57 19.52
CA LYS A 417 -11.73 -8.88 20.81
C LYS A 417 -11.24 -7.89 21.87
N VAL A 418 -12.18 -7.21 22.53
CA VAL A 418 -11.89 -6.26 23.60
C VAL A 418 -12.53 -6.78 24.90
N ASP A 419 -11.69 -7.24 25.81
CA ASP A 419 -12.09 -7.62 27.16
C ASP A 419 -11.88 -6.43 28.11
N TYR A 420 -12.80 -6.21 29.05
CA TYR A 420 -12.70 -5.14 30.02
C TYR A 420 -13.17 -5.56 31.42
N VAL A 421 -12.71 -4.84 32.43
CA VAL A 421 -13.16 -4.95 33.83
C VAL A 421 -13.46 -3.55 34.36
N ILE A 422 -14.56 -3.37 35.09
CA ILE A 422 -14.87 -2.10 35.74
C ILE A 422 -14.02 -1.95 37.00
N ALA A 423 -13.07 -1.02 36.94
CA ALA A 423 -12.12 -0.73 38.02
C ALA A 423 -12.81 -0.12 39.25
N ALA A 424 -12.11 -0.13 40.39
CA ALA A 424 -12.58 0.50 41.62
C ALA A 424 -12.71 2.03 41.44
N GLY A 425 -13.94 2.56 41.43
CA GLY A 425 -14.21 4.00 41.34
C GLY A 425 -15.48 4.31 40.53
N LYS A 426 -15.68 5.60 40.19
CA LYS A 426 -16.79 6.05 39.33
C LYS A 426 -16.55 5.80 37.82
N ASN A 427 -15.35 5.38 37.43
CA ASN A 427 -15.00 5.26 36.02
C ASN A 427 -15.48 3.92 35.45
N LYS A 428 -16.62 3.96 34.75
CA LYS A 428 -17.25 2.81 34.07
C LYS A 428 -16.88 2.71 32.58
N SER A 429 -15.83 3.43 32.17
CA SER A 429 -15.39 3.50 30.77
C SER A 429 -14.18 2.62 30.49
N PHE A 430 -14.06 2.21 29.24
CA PHE A 430 -12.89 1.56 28.67
C PHE A 430 -12.66 2.07 27.25
N ALA A 431 -11.41 2.02 26.78
CA ALA A 431 -11.08 2.56 25.48
C ALA A 431 -9.95 1.79 24.81
N PHE A 432 -9.98 1.76 23.48
CA PHE A 432 -9.00 1.11 22.62
C PHE A 432 -8.97 1.79 21.25
N GLY A 433 -8.01 1.45 20.42
CA GLY A 433 -7.93 1.94 19.05
C GLY A 433 -6.72 1.40 18.30
N PRO A 434 -6.60 1.72 17.01
CA PRO A 434 -5.45 1.33 16.20
C PRO A 434 -4.17 1.99 16.72
N GLU A 435 -3.05 1.29 16.63
CA GLU A 435 -1.73 1.82 17.00
C GLU A 435 -1.13 2.61 15.82
N LEU A 436 -1.54 3.88 15.69
CA LEU A 436 -1.16 4.75 14.57
C LEU A 436 0.17 5.53 14.77
N THR A 437 1.07 5.07 15.66
CA THR A 437 2.27 5.75 16.21
C THR A 437 2.05 7.17 16.77
N TYR A 438 2.46 7.34 18.02
CA TYR A 438 2.54 8.64 18.68
C TYR A 438 3.85 9.40 18.38
N ARG A 439 3.82 10.39 17.47
CA ARG A 439 4.86 11.45 17.38
C ARG A 439 4.28 12.79 16.89
N LYS A 440 4.10 13.73 17.83
CA LYS A 440 3.56 15.09 17.62
C LYS A 440 4.35 15.98 16.65
N ASP A 441 5.59 15.62 16.34
CA ASP A 441 6.58 16.39 15.58
C ASP A 441 6.85 15.84 14.17
N LEU A 442 6.27 14.68 13.83
CA LEU A 442 6.45 14.09 12.51
C LEU A 442 5.34 14.57 11.56
N ILE A 443 5.77 15.21 10.46
CA ILE A 443 4.94 15.47 9.27
C ILE A 443 4.28 14.15 8.84
N PRO A 444 3.07 14.15 8.27
CA PRO A 444 2.46 12.96 7.71
C PRO A 444 3.44 12.19 6.81
N THR A 445 3.97 11.08 7.32
CA THR A 445 4.87 10.20 6.58
C THR A 445 4.07 8.97 6.21
N ALA A 446 4.15 8.61 4.92
CA ALA A 446 3.39 7.60 4.22
C ALA A 446 3.56 6.15 4.72
N PHE A 447 4.06 5.97 5.94
CA PHE A 447 4.12 4.68 6.60
C PHE A 447 2.76 4.41 7.27
N PRO A 448 2.33 3.14 7.36
CA PRO A 448 0.96 2.77 7.74
C PRO A 448 0.53 3.34 9.11
N CYS A 449 1.49 3.75 9.93
CA CYS A 449 1.31 4.14 11.30
C CYS A 449 1.94 5.49 11.66
N ILE A 450 1.97 6.58 10.88
CA ILE A 450 2.57 7.85 11.40
C ILE A 450 1.60 9.03 11.39
N ASN A 451 0.87 9.28 10.31
CA ASN A 451 -0.36 10.07 10.32
C ASN A 451 -1.21 9.68 9.10
N GLN A 452 -2.52 9.63 9.26
CA GLN A 452 -3.47 9.21 8.23
C GLN A 452 -4.41 10.36 7.87
N ASP A 453 -4.78 10.45 6.59
CA ASP A 453 -5.74 11.45 6.09
C ASP A 453 -7.14 10.82 5.94
N TYR A 454 -8.07 11.29 6.77
CA TYR A 454 -9.50 10.96 6.70
C TYR A 454 -10.36 12.15 6.26
N SER A 455 -9.74 13.25 5.83
CA SER A 455 -10.45 14.49 5.47
C SER A 455 -11.31 14.36 4.22
N MET A 456 -11.08 13.32 3.43
CA MET A 456 -11.86 12.99 2.24
C MET A 456 -13.06 12.09 2.54
N ASN A 457 -13.18 11.57 3.76
CA ASN A 457 -14.26 10.70 4.17
C ASN A 457 -15.42 11.50 4.77
N ALA A 458 -16.65 11.07 4.47
CA ALA A 458 -17.87 11.64 5.03
C ALA A 458 -18.42 10.78 6.17
N MET A 459 -18.17 9.47 6.14
CA MET A 459 -18.69 8.51 7.09
C MET A 459 -17.60 7.51 7.47
N VAL A 460 -17.70 6.97 8.67
CA VAL A 460 -17.09 5.71 9.05
C VAL A 460 -18.18 4.77 9.57
N SER A 461 -18.15 3.52 9.15
CA SER A 461 -19.00 2.46 9.69
C SER A 461 -18.16 1.26 10.14
N PHE A 462 -18.64 0.50 11.12
CA PHE A 462 -17.99 -0.72 11.60
C PHE A 462 -18.99 -1.65 12.29
N GLN A 463 -18.66 -2.93 12.39
CA GLN A 463 -19.47 -3.93 13.09
C GLN A 463 -19.04 -4.02 14.56
N VAL A 464 -20.03 -4.13 15.47
CA VAL A 464 -19.79 -4.36 16.90
C VAL A 464 -20.73 -5.45 17.40
N LYS A 465 -20.18 -6.43 18.11
CA LYS A 465 -20.94 -7.44 18.84
C LYS A 465 -20.64 -7.36 20.33
N ASN A 466 -21.68 -7.34 21.16
CA ASN A 466 -21.55 -7.24 22.61
C ASN A 466 -22.01 -8.55 23.27
N THR A 467 -21.11 -9.18 24.03
CA THR A 467 -21.36 -10.43 24.77
C THR A 467 -21.22 -10.26 26.28
N SER A 468 -21.12 -9.03 26.77
CA SER A 468 -20.91 -8.71 28.20
C SER A 468 -22.11 -9.01 29.11
N GLY A 469 -23.27 -9.33 28.53
CA GLY A 469 -24.54 -9.53 29.25
C GLY A 469 -25.22 -8.22 29.69
N ARG A 470 -24.62 -7.06 29.42
CA ARG A 470 -25.18 -5.73 29.69
C ARG A 470 -25.01 -4.82 28.47
N SER A 471 -25.95 -3.91 28.25
CA SER A 471 -25.78 -2.90 27.19
C SER A 471 -24.55 -2.05 27.49
N VAL A 472 -23.68 -1.89 26.49
CA VAL A 472 -22.60 -0.89 26.54
C VAL A 472 -22.97 0.29 25.65
N MET A 473 -22.37 1.44 25.89
CA MET A 473 -22.54 2.63 25.06
C MET A 473 -21.21 2.94 24.38
N LEU A 474 -21.20 3.16 23.07
CA LEU A 474 -20.12 3.90 22.42
C LEU A 474 -20.36 5.38 22.71
N ASP A 475 -19.56 5.94 23.60
CA ASP A 475 -19.67 7.34 24.01
C ASP A 475 -19.02 8.26 22.97
N GLU A 476 -17.83 7.89 22.49
CA GLU A 476 -17.00 8.74 21.64
C GLU A 476 -16.12 7.92 20.67
N MET A 477 -15.86 8.49 19.49
CA MET A 477 -14.77 8.06 18.60
C MET A 477 -13.85 9.25 18.37
N ARG A 478 -12.71 9.30 19.05
CA ARG A 478 -11.79 10.44 19.02
C ARG A 478 -10.77 10.28 17.90
N PHE A 479 -10.63 11.32 17.10
CA PHE A 479 -9.55 11.49 16.15
C PHE A 479 -8.59 12.56 16.68
N TYR A 480 -7.36 12.15 16.97
CA TYR A 480 -6.31 13.05 17.46
C TYR A 480 -5.51 13.58 16.28
N THR A 481 -5.48 14.91 16.12
CA THR A 481 -4.88 15.55 14.92
C THR A 481 -3.71 16.48 15.24
N ASN A 482 -3.70 17.07 16.45
CA ASN A 482 -2.54 17.72 17.05
C ASN A 482 -2.50 17.43 18.56
N ALA A 483 -1.38 17.76 19.23
CA ALA A 483 -1.12 17.33 20.60
C ALA A 483 -2.12 17.82 21.68
N ILE A 484 -3.04 18.72 21.35
CA ILE A 484 -3.93 19.36 22.34
C ILE A 484 -5.42 19.33 21.91
N THR A 485 -5.73 18.98 20.66
CA THR A 485 -7.12 18.94 20.16
C THR A 485 -7.46 17.59 19.54
N TRP A 486 -8.70 17.16 19.81
CA TRP A 486 -9.29 15.99 19.21
C TRP A 486 -10.71 16.30 18.76
N PHE A 487 -11.16 15.52 17.79
CA PHE A 487 -12.46 15.66 17.15
C PHE A 487 -13.25 14.37 17.27
N SER A 488 -14.55 14.46 17.50
CA SER A 488 -15.43 13.30 17.55
C SER A 488 -16.70 13.55 16.72
N PRO A 489 -17.19 12.54 15.99
CA PRO A 489 -18.49 12.60 15.33
C PRO A 489 -19.65 12.42 16.33
N LEU A 490 -19.35 11.99 17.57
CA LEU A 490 -20.29 11.91 18.69
C LEU A 490 -20.02 13.06 19.68
N LYS A 491 -21.09 13.61 20.28
CA LYS A 491 -20.97 14.67 21.29
C LYS A 491 -20.19 14.15 22.51
N ALA A 492 -19.20 14.90 22.98
CA ALA A 492 -18.53 14.63 24.25
C ALA A 492 -19.32 15.26 25.41
N GLY A 493 -19.35 14.67 26.60
CA GLY A 493 -19.92 15.28 27.82
C GLY A 493 -21.42 15.03 28.10
N GLY A 494 -21.96 15.72 29.12
CA GLY A 494 -23.32 15.52 29.61
C GLY A 494 -24.39 15.80 28.54
N GLY A 495 -25.25 14.81 28.27
CA GLY A 495 -26.29 14.89 27.23
C GLY A 495 -25.87 14.39 25.84
N SER A 496 -24.72 13.72 25.73
CA SER A 496 -24.36 12.93 24.55
C SER A 496 -25.37 11.78 24.31
N THR A 497 -25.89 11.65 23.10
CA THR A 497 -26.58 10.43 22.66
C THR A 497 -25.52 9.48 22.08
N GLY A 498 -24.75 8.84 22.95
CA GLY A 498 -23.88 7.74 22.55
C GLY A 498 -24.67 6.64 21.82
N VAL A 499 -23.98 5.74 21.15
CA VAL A 499 -24.63 4.62 20.43
C VAL A 499 -24.75 3.44 21.39
N ALA A 500 -25.97 3.04 21.72
CA ALA A 500 -26.23 1.87 22.56
C ALA A 500 -25.97 0.59 21.78
N ILE A 501 -25.17 -0.32 22.36
CA ILE A 501 -24.88 -1.64 21.81
C ILE A 501 -25.48 -2.70 22.76
N PRO A 502 -26.61 -3.31 22.39
CA PRO A 502 -27.29 -4.28 23.24
C PRO A 502 -26.44 -5.55 23.40
N ALA A 503 -26.53 -6.20 24.56
CA ALA A 503 -25.88 -7.50 24.80
C ALA A 503 -26.74 -8.66 24.32
N ASP A 504 -27.17 -8.62 23.06
CA ASP A 504 -27.97 -9.67 22.41
C ASP A 504 -27.10 -10.71 21.66
N GLY A 505 -25.78 -10.54 21.69
CA GLY A 505 -24.83 -11.42 21.02
C GLY A 505 -24.89 -11.36 19.49
N GLN A 506 -25.57 -10.35 18.91
CA GLN A 506 -25.62 -10.12 17.48
C GLN A 506 -24.60 -9.05 17.06
N TRP A 507 -24.25 -9.05 15.78
CA TRP A 507 -23.47 -7.98 15.17
C TRP A 507 -24.38 -6.79 14.83
N HIS A 508 -23.96 -5.60 15.22
CA HIS A 508 -24.64 -4.34 14.95
C HIS A 508 -23.72 -3.42 14.17
N THR A 509 -24.24 -2.77 13.13
CA THR A 509 -23.50 -1.76 12.39
C THR A 509 -23.61 -0.41 13.09
N VAL A 510 -22.45 0.16 13.44
CA VAL A 510 -22.35 1.54 13.92
C VAL A 510 -21.91 2.41 12.74
N SER A 511 -22.62 3.51 12.49
CA SER A 511 -22.28 4.48 11.43
C SER A 511 -22.19 5.89 12.00
N LEU A 512 -21.08 6.59 11.72
CA LEU A 512 -20.76 7.91 12.28
C LEU A 512 -20.47 8.93 11.19
N ASP A 513 -21.06 10.12 11.31
CA ASP A 513 -20.90 11.24 10.36
C ASP A 513 -19.64 12.05 10.66
N LEU A 514 -18.63 11.90 9.79
CA LEU A 514 -17.36 12.62 9.85
C LEU A 514 -17.44 14.03 9.24
N SER A 515 -18.59 14.42 8.66
CA SER A 515 -18.80 15.77 8.14
C SER A 515 -19.19 16.79 9.22
N SER A 516 -19.64 16.32 10.39
CA SER A 516 -20.08 17.16 11.51
C SER A 516 -19.29 16.85 12.79
N LEU A 517 -17.99 17.11 12.76
CA LEU A 517 -17.10 16.89 13.90
C LEU A 517 -17.26 17.97 14.98
N CYS A 518 -17.28 17.55 16.24
CA CYS A 518 -17.27 18.43 17.41
C CYS A 518 -15.87 18.49 18.03
N LEU A 519 -15.44 19.69 18.44
CA LEU A 519 -14.21 19.90 19.21
C LEU A 519 -14.43 19.62 20.70
N TYR A 520 -13.47 18.97 21.35
CA TYR A 520 -13.51 18.78 22.80
C TYR A 520 -13.54 20.09 23.58
N GLY A 521 -14.41 20.17 24.59
CA GLY A 521 -14.51 21.31 25.50
C GLY A 521 -15.33 22.50 24.97
N ASN A 522 -15.77 22.51 23.71
CA ASN A 522 -16.70 23.52 23.18
C ASN A 522 -17.76 22.87 22.27
N MET A 523 -18.85 22.44 22.91
CA MET A 523 -19.76 21.41 22.40
C MET A 523 -20.94 21.94 21.59
N ASP A 524 -21.27 23.24 21.72
CA ASP A 524 -22.48 23.83 21.13
C ASP A 524 -22.19 24.82 19.99
N SER A 525 -20.91 25.09 19.66
CA SER A 525 -20.56 26.17 18.72
C SER A 525 -19.54 25.85 17.63
N PHE A 526 -18.76 24.77 17.74
CA PHE A 526 -17.72 24.46 16.76
C PHE A 526 -17.98 23.15 16.00
N LYS A 527 -18.63 23.28 14.84
CA LYS A 527 -18.64 22.22 13.82
C LYS A 527 -17.39 22.39 12.96
N ALA A 528 -16.44 21.48 13.13
CA ALA A 528 -15.22 21.52 12.35
C ALA A 528 -15.46 20.98 10.94
N SER A 529 -14.79 21.57 9.95
CA SER A 529 -14.77 20.97 8.61
C SER A 529 -13.87 19.73 8.63
N GLY A 530 -14.18 18.72 7.80
CA GLY A 530 -13.37 17.50 7.74
C GLY A 530 -11.89 17.73 7.34
N GLY A 531 -11.50 18.94 6.90
CA GLY A 531 -10.10 19.31 6.73
C GLY A 531 -9.24 19.17 8.00
N MET A 532 -9.86 19.10 9.19
CA MET A 532 -9.16 18.80 10.45
C MET A 532 -8.59 17.37 10.49
N LEU A 533 -9.20 16.42 9.76
CA LEU A 533 -8.78 15.01 9.75
C LEU A 533 -7.65 14.72 8.75
N LYS A 534 -6.96 15.75 8.25
CA LYS A 534 -5.82 15.58 7.31
C LYS A 534 -4.60 14.91 7.93
N ASN A 535 -4.48 14.95 9.25
CA ASN A 535 -3.29 14.52 9.96
C ASN A 535 -3.66 13.80 11.27
N VAL A 536 -4.34 12.66 11.16
CA VAL A 536 -4.74 11.87 12.34
C VAL A 536 -3.59 10.96 12.76
N PHE A 537 -3.08 11.13 13.98
CA PHE A 537 -2.00 10.29 14.55
C PHE A 537 -2.48 9.26 15.56
N ASP A 538 -3.72 9.35 16.03
CA ASP A 538 -4.31 8.37 16.95
C ASP A 538 -5.83 8.38 16.80
N ILE A 539 -6.44 7.21 16.98
CA ILE A 539 -7.89 7.04 17.03
C ILE A 539 -8.23 6.28 18.30
N GLU A 540 -9.25 6.72 19.02
CA GLU A 540 -9.70 6.05 20.24
C GLU A 540 -11.22 5.88 20.24
N LEU A 541 -11.68 4.64 20.33
CA LEU A 541 -13.08 4.31 20.59
C LEU A 541 -13.27 4.20 22.11
N ARG A 542 -14.22 4.96 22.64
CA ARG A 542 -14.53 5.00 24.08
C ARG A 542 -15.91 4.45 24.34
N PHE A 543 -15.95 3.42 25.18
CA PHE A 543 -17.18 2.78 25.59
C PHE A 543 -17.42 2.96 27.10
N SER A 544 -18.69 2.89 27.51
CA SER A 544 -19.09 2.78 28.90
C SER A 544 -20.08 1.63 29.13
N ASP A 545 -19.92 0.96 30.27
CA ASP A 545 -20.90 0.01 30.79
C ASP A 545 -21.59 0.67 31.99
N ASN A 546 -22.60 1.50 31.71
CA ASN A 546 -23.23 2.34 32.72
C ASN A 546 -24.01 1.54 33.77
N ALA A 547 -24.44 0.32 33.43
CA ALA A 547 -25.13 -0.59 34.33
C ALA A 547 -24.16 -1.36 35.24
N ALA A 548 -22.90 -1.53 34.84
CA ALA A 548 -21.92 -2.28 35.61
C ALA A 548 -21.54 -1.61 36.94
N THR A 549 -21.09 -2.47 37.84
CA THR A 549 -20.56 -2.22 39.18
C THR A 549 -19.09 -2.63 39.25
N LYS A 550 -18.43 -2.31 40.37
CA LYS A 550 -17.02 -2.63 40.57
C LYS A 550 -16.79 -4.14 40.46
N GLY A 551 -15.85 -4.54 39.61
CA GLY A 551 -15.48 -5.94 39.41
C GLY A 551 -16.25 -6.64 38.30
N ASP A 552 -17.34 -6.05 37.80
CA ASP A 552 -18.02 -6.55 36.61
C ASP A 552 -17.06 -6.49 35.42
N SER A 553 -17.15 -7.48 34.55
CA SER A 553 -16.37 -7.59 33.33
C SER A 553 -17.28 -7.79 32.13
N GLY A 554 -16.70 -7.62 30.95
CA GLY A 554 -17.40 -7.83 29.70
C GLY A 554 -16.46 -7.99 28.53
N THR A 555 -17.04 -8.42 27.42
CA THR A 555 -16.35 -8.57 26.14
C THR A 555 -17.19 -7.94 25.05
N ILE A 556 -16.53 -7.18 24.18
CA ILE A 556 -17.08 -6.78 22.89
C ILE A 556 -16.15 -7.23 21.77
N PHE A 557 -16.70 -7.39 20.57
CA PHE A 557 -15.97 -7.66 19.34
C PHE A 557 -16.21 -6.52 18.36
N VAL A 558 -15.17 -6.13 17.62
CA VAL A 558 -15.22 -5.03 16.64
C VAL A 558 -14.54 -5.46 15.34
N ASP A 559 -15.13 -5.12 14.21
CA ASP A 559 -14.73 -5.63 12.90
C ASP A 559 -15.21 -4.75 11.72
N ASP A 560 -14.68 -4.99 10.52
CA ASP A 560 -15.06 -4.41 9.21
C ASP A 560 -15.26 -2.87 9.23
N PHE A 561 -14.21 -2.11 9.58
CA PHE A 561 -14.25 -0.66 9.46
C PHE A 561 -14.26 -0.22 7.99
N GLN A 562 -15.23 0.59 7.61
CA GLN A 562 -15.34 1.14 6.26
C GLN A 562 -15.46 2.65 6.28
N PHE A 563 -14.75 3.31 5.37
CA PHE A 563 -14.76 4.75 5.23
C PHE A 563 -15.35 5.16 3.87
N ALA A 564 -16.46 5.89 3.86
CA ALA A 564 -17.11 6.33 2.63
C ALA A 564 -16.61 7.72 2.19
N PRO A 565 -16.48 8.00 0.89
CA PRO A 565 -15.99 9.28 0.39
C PRO A 565 -17.03 10.41 0.49
N LYS A 566 -16.56 11.66 0.54
CA LYS A 566 -17.43 12.85 0.43
C LYS A 566 -18.12 12.93 -0.94
N GLY A 567 -19.41 13.26 -0.94
CA GLY A 567 -20.18 13.49 -2.18
C GLY A 567 -20.87 12.28 -2.79
N GLN A 568 -20.87 11.11 -2.12
CA GLN A 568 -21.68 9.92 -2.49
C GLN A 568 -22.67 9.55 -1.37
N GLN A 569 -23.31 10.52 -0.71
CA GLN A 569 -24.24 10.20 0.38
C GLN A 569 -25.51 9.51 -0.15
N ASP A 570 -25.58 8.18 -0.02
CA ASP A 570 -26.84 7.52 0.34
C ASP A 570 -26.97 7.58 1.87
N ARG A 571 -28.08 8.17 2.33
CA ARG A 571 -28.36 8.41 3.74
C ARG A 571 -28.98 7.16 4.40
N ASP A 572 -28.23 6.07 4.45
CA ASP A 572 -28.73 4.84 5.09
C ASP A 572 -28.01 4.57 6.41
N PHE A 573 -28.21 5.46 7.39
CA PHE A 573 -28.91 5.11 8.63
C PHE A 573 -29.35 6.38 9.36
N VAL A 574 -30.66 6.47 9.52
CA VAL A 574 -31.42 7.53 10.16
C VAL A 574 -31.16 7.51 11.67
N MET A 575 -30.50 8.54 12.21
CA MET A 575 -30.62 8.91 13.63
C MET A 575 -31.61 10.07 13.75
N TYR A 576 -32.87 9.79 13.44
CA TYR A 576 -33.98 10.49 14.07
C TYR A 576 -34.70 9.49 14.99
N ASN A 577 -34.38 9.58 16.28
CA ASN A 577 -35.29 9.16 17.35
C ASN A 577 -36.57 10.03 17.30
N ILE A 578 -37.36 9.87 16.26
CA ILE A 578 -38.66 10.53 16.09
C ILE A 578 -39.80 9.53 16.23
N THR A 579 -39.59 8.25 15.93
CA THR A 579 -40.68 7.25 16.02
C THR A 579 -41.11 6.99 17.48
N LEU A 580 -40.18 6.98 18.44
CA LEU A 580 -40.50 6.86 19.87
C LEU A 580 -41.06 8.17 20.50
N VAL A 581 -40.72 9.33 19.93
CA VAL A 581 -41.27 10.62 20.38
C VAL A 581 -42.69 10.83 19.83
N PHE A 582 -42.99 10.35 18.62
CA PHE A 582 -44.34 10.40 18.05
C PHE A 582 -45.31 9.42 18.73
N GLU A 583 -44.87 8.23 19.15
CA GLU A 583 -45.72 7.32 19.93
C GLU A 583 -45.97 7.80 21.38
N MET A 584 -45.02 8.49 22.01
CA MET A 584 -45.24 9.14 23.31
C MET A 584 -46.13 10.38 23.21
N MET A 585 -46.00 11.19 22.15
CA MET A 585 -46.86 12.37 21.96
C MET A 585 -48.32 12.01 21.68
N PHE A 586 -48.59 10.90 20.97
CA PHE A 586 -49.97 10.43 20.75
C PHE A 586 -50.63 9.88 22.03
N LYS A 587 -49.87 9.23 22.92
CA LYS A 587 -50.39 8.75 24.21
C LYS A 587 -50.67 9.89 25.20
N VAL A 588 -49.91 10.99 25.12
CA VAL A 588 -50.16 12.20 25.94
C VAL A 588 -51.34 13.02 25.39
N PHE A 589 -51.51 13.12 24.06
CA PHE A 589 -52.66 13.80 23.46
C PHE A 589 -53.98 13.04 23.62
N ALA A 590 -53.97 11.70 23.55
CA ALA A 590 -55.15 10.88 23.79
C ALA A 590 -55.61 10.91 25.28
N GLY A 591 -54.70 11.18 26.21
CA GLY A 591 -55.02 11.35 27.64
C GLY A 591 -55.60 12.73 27.99
N MET A 592 -55.31 13.78 27.21
CA MET A 592 -55.80 15.15 27.44
C MET A 592 -57.16 15.46 26.80
N LEU A 593 -57.60 14.69 25.80
CA LEU A 593 -58.91 14.86 25.13
C LEU A 593 -60.07 14.12 25.82
N GLY A 594 -59.82 13.46 26.97
CA GLY A 594 -60.85 12.79 27.78
C GLY A 594 -61.63 13.71 28.74
N TRP A 595 -61.31 15.01 28.79
CA TRP A 595 -62.05 16.02 29.54
C TRP A 595 -62.46 17.11 28.57
N VAL A 596 -63.77 17.39 28.50
CA VAL A 596 -64.47 18.28 27.55
C VAL A 596 -65.07 17.55 26.33
N VAL A 597 -66.05 16.68 26.60
CA VAL A 597 -67.42 16.80 26.03
C VAL A 597 -68.41 16.25 27.07
N LYS A 598 -69.25 17.13 27.62
CA LYS A 598 -70.58 16.83 28.13
C LYS A 598 -71.54 17.76 27.43
#